data_AF-A0A679J752-F1
#
_entry.id   AF-A0A679J752-F1
#
_cell.length_a   1.000
_cell.length_b   1.000
_cell.length_c   1.000
_cell.angle_alpha   90.00
_cell.angle_beta   90.00
_cell.angle_gamma   90.00
#
_symmetry.space_group_name_H-M   'P 1'
#
loop_
_entity.id
_entity.type
_entity.pdbx_description
1 polymer ?
#
loop_
_entity_poly.entity_id
_entity_poly.type
_entity_poly.pdbx_seq_one_letter_code
_entity_poly.pdbx_strand_id
1 'polypeptide(L)' 'MPNYRVSFAKQILGVPFTIGCVEISRARDPRRAQRAAELRFARQHGVEDWRERADRVAIEAAQA' A
#
# COMPACT_ATOMS: atom_id res chain seq x y z
N MET A 1 19.11 -3.44 0.46
CA MET A 1 17.81 -3.41 -0.25
C MET A 1 16.93 -2.41 0.48
N PRO A 2 16.31 -1.47 -0.23
CA PRO A 2 15.52 -0.40 0.38
C PRO A 2 14.27 -0.93 1.10
N ASN A 3 13.85 -0.17 2.10
CA ASN A 3 12.55 -0.33 2.74
C ASN A 3 11.55 0.59 2.02
N TYR A 4 10.30 0.17 1.96
CA TYR A 4 9.23 0.96 1.36
C TYR A 4 8.04 1.05 2.30
N ARG A 5 7.40 2.21 2.30
CA ARG A 5 6.08 2.41 2.88
C ARG A 5 5.08 2.52 1.74
N VAL A 6 4.03 1.70 1.78
CA VAL A 6 2.95 1.73 0.80
C VAL A 6 1.66 2.14 1.50
N SER A 7 1.11 3.27 1.10
CA SER A 7 -0.10 3.86 1.68
C SER A 7 -1.29 3.61 0.75
N PHE A 8 -2.39 3.16 1.33
CA PHE A 8 -3.66 2.89 0.65
C PHE A 8 -4.68 3.94 1.09
N ALA A 9 -5.33 4.57 0.12
CA ALA A 9 -6.33 5.60 0.38
C ALA A 9 -7.57 5.40 -0.47
N LYS A 10 -8.70 5.93 0.00
CA LYS A 10 -9.94 6.03 -0.76
C LYS A 10 -10.21 7.49 -1.09
N GLN A 11 -10.56 7.77 -2.33
CA GLN A 11 -10.93 9.10 -2.77
C GLN A 11 -12.39 9.37 -2.39
N ILE A 12 -12.62 10.35 -1.53
CA ILE A 12 -13.96 10.77 -1.11
C ILE A 12 -14.12 12.25 -1.49
N LEU A 13 -15.04 12.56 -2.39
CA LEU A 13 -15.32 13.93 -2.84
C LEU A 13 -14.06 14.70 -3.29
N GLY A 14 -13.12 14.03 -3.96
CA GLY A 14 -11.89 14.68 -4.42
C GLY A 14 -10.76 14.73 -3.39
N VAL A 15 -10.97 14.21 -2.17
CA VAL A 15 -9.98 14.20 -1.09
C VAL A 15 -9.52 12.77 -0.79
N PRO A 16 -8.21 12.49 -0.72
CA PRO A 16 -7.71 11.16 -0.35
C PRO A 16 -7.82 10.94 1.16
N PHE A 17 -8.55 9.91 1.57
CA PHE A 17 -8.62 9.42 2.95
C PHE A 17 -7.79 8.15 3.11
N THR A 18 -6.71 8.23 3.88
CA THR A 18 -5.85 7.07 4.14
C THR A 18 -6.60 6.00 4.92
N ILE A 19 -6.66 4.80 4.35
CA ILE A 19 -7.27 3.62 4.97
C ILE A 19 -6.24 2.85 5.79
N GLY A 20 -5.00 2.79 5.31
CA GLY A 20 -3.91 2.12 6.01
C GLY A 20 -2.60 2.22 5.27
N CYS A 21 -1.53 1.72 5.89
CA CYS A 21 -0.23 1.61 5.25
C CYS A 21 0.42 0.26 5.59
N VAL A 22 1.22 -0.24 4.65
CA VAL A 22 1.99 -1.47 4.80
C VAL A 22 3.46 -1.15 4.59
N GLU A 23 4.29 -1.57 5.54
CA GLU A 23 5.75 -1.51 5.41
C GLU A 23 6.29 -2.77 4.75
N ILE A 24 7.13 -2.58 3.74
CA ILE A 24 7.84 -3.63 3.03
C ILE A 24 9.33 -3.44 3.22
N SER A 25 9.92 -4.27 4.07
CA SER A 25 11.36 -4.31 4.25
C SER A 25 12.05 -5.04 3.10
N ARG A 26 13.22 -4.55 2.70
CA ARG A 26 14.14 -5.23 1.77
C ARG A 26 13.51 -5.66 0.43
N ALA A 27 12.69 -4.82 -0.20
CA ALA A 27 12.24 -5.10 -1.56
C ALA A 27 13.31 -4.72 -2.59
N ARG A 28 13.38 -5.49 -3.68
CA ARG A 28 14.36 -5.28 -4.75
C ARG A 28 14.07 -4.02 -5.57
N ASP A 29 12.79 -3.72 -5.73
CA ASP A 29 12.27 -2.65 -6.57
C ASP A 29 10.90 -2.19 -6.03
N PRO A 30 10.47 -0.95 -6.33
CA PRO A 30 9.21 -0.39 -5.82
C PRO A 30 7.98 -1.16 -6.31
N ARG A 31 7.99 -1.73 -7.52
CA ARG A 31 6.84 -2.48 -8.05
C ARG A 31 6.60 -3.76 -7.26
N ARG A 32 7.68 -4.45 -6.87
CA ARG A 32 7.60 -5.64 -6.02
C ARG A 32 7.12 -5.29 -4.62
N ALA A 33 7.57 -4.15 -4.06
CA ALA A 33 7.06 -3.66 -2.79
C ALA A 33 5.56 -3.38 -2.85
N GLN A 34 5.10 -2.66 -3.88
CA GLN A 34 3.68 -2.36 -4.08
C GLN A 34 2.84 -3.64 -4.15
N ARG A 35 3.19 -4.61 -5.00
CA ARG A 35 2.44 -5.88 -5.09
C ARG A 35 2.39 -6.65 -3.78
N ALA A 36 3.50 -6.69 -3.05
CA ALA A 36 3.54 -7.34 -1.74
C ALA A 36 2.65 -6.62 -0.73
N ALA A 37 2.61 -5.28 -0.77
CA ALA A 37 1.76 -4.47 0.07
C ALA A 37 0.27 -4.65 -0.26
N GLU A 38 -0.11 -4.69 -1.55
CA GLU A 38 -1.48 -4.93 -2.01
C GLU A 38 -2.03 -6.24 -1.42
N LEU A 39 -1.25 -7.33 -1.55
CA LEU A 39 -1.63 -8.65 -1.02
C LEU A 39 -1.69 -8.71 0.52
N ARG A 40 -0.88 -7.91 1.21
CA ARG A 40 -0.89 -7.84 2.68
C ARG A 40 -2.06 -7.02 3.18
N PHE A 41 -2.33 -5.89 2.53
CA PHE A 41 -3.45 -5.02 2.85
C PHE A 41 -4.78 -5.74 2.66
N ALA A 42 -4.97 -6.43 1.53
CA ALA A 42 -6.18 -7.22 1.27
C ALA A 42 -6.43 -8.25 2.40
N ARG A 43 -5.37 -9.01 2.76
CA ARG A 43 -5.41 -9.96 3.88
C ARG A 43 -5.71 -9.31 5.23
N GLN A 44 -5.08 -8.17 5.55
CA GLN A 44 -5.29 -7.45 6.81
C GLN A 44 -6.74 -6.94 6.94
N HIS A 45 -7.37 -6.58 5.82
CA HIS A 45 -8.73 -6.07 5.80
C HIS A 45 -9.79 -7.14 5.51
N GLY A 46 -9.39 -8.41 5.34
CA GLY A 46 -10.31 -9.54 5.10
C GLY A 46 -11.03 -9.47 3.74
N VAL A 47 -10.39 -8.88 2.72
CA VAL A 47 -10.94 -8.76 1.36
C VAL A 47 -10.05 -9.50 0.37
N GLU A 48 -10.61 -9.93 -0.76
CA GLU A 48 -9.85 -10.63 -1.81
C GLU A 48 -9.02 -9.66 -2.64
N ASP A 49 -9.61 -8.50 -2.98
CA ASP A 49 -8.93 -7.40 -3.65
C ASP A 49 -8.84 -6.19 -2.72
N TRP A 50 -7.64 -5.62 -2.57
CA TRP A 50 -7.42 -4.39 -1.82
C TRP A 50 -8.30 -3.24 -2.31
N ARG A 51 -8.69 -3.27 -3.60
CA ARG A 51 -9.52 -2.25 -4.26
C ARG A 51 -10.94 -2.16 -3.70
N GLU A 52 -11.39 -3.17 -2.98
CA GLU A 52 -12.69 -3.13 -2.28
C GLU A 52 -12.68 -2.08 -1.15
N ARG A 53 -11.50 -1.75 -0.61
CA ARG A 53 -11.36 -0.83 0.53
C ARG A 53 -10.70 0.49 0.15
N ALA A 54 -9.85 0.52 -0.87
CA ALA A 54 -9.10 1.70 -1.32
C ALA A 54 -9.09 1.81 -2.85
N ASP A 55 -8.86 3.00 -3.40
CA ASP A 55 -8.78 3.24 -4.85
C ASP A 55 -7.48 3.92 -5.28
N ARG A 56 -6.64 4.31 -4.31
CA ARG A 56 -5.33 4.91 -4.51
C ARG A 56 -4.27 4.16 -3.74
N VAL A 57 -3.09 4.08 -4.35
CA VAL A 57 -1.88 3.57 -3.73
C VAL A 57 -0.74 4.56 -3.94
N ALA A 58 0.01 4.83 -2.88
CA ALA A 58 1.21 5.65 -2.92
C ALA A 58 2.37 4.84 -2.34
N ILE A 59 3.53 4.91 -2.99
CA ILE A 59 4.74 4.22 -2.55
C ILE A 59 5.86 5.21 -2.29
N GLU A 60 6.44 5.11 -1.11
CA GLU A 60 7.54 5.94 -0.64
C GLU A 60 8.71 5.04 -0.28
N ALA A 61 9.91 5.38 -0.74
CA ALA A 61 11.12 4.74 -0.24
C ALA A 61 11.35 5.24 1.20
N ALA A 62 11.32 4.32 2.16
CA ALA A 62 11.72 4.64 3.52
C ALA A 62 13.24 4.73 3.54
N GLN A 63 13.77 5.94 3.78
CA GLN A 63 15.19 6.12 4.02
C GLN A 63 15.55 5.35 5.31
N ALA A 64 16.63 4.56 5.21
CA ALA A 64 17.13 3.74 6.30
C ALA A 64 17.73 4.59 7.41
#